data_AF-A0A8J2ZEU1-F1
#
_entry.id   AF-A0A8J2ZEU1-F1
#
_cell.length_a   1.000
_cell.length_b   1.000
_cell.length_c   1.000
_cell.angle_alpha   90.00
_cell.angle_beta   90.00
_cell.angle_gamma   90.00
#
_symmetry.space_group_name_H-M   'P 1'
#
loop_
_entity.id
_entity.type
_entity.pdbx_description
1 polymer ?
#
loop_
_entity_poly.entity_id
_entity_poly.type
_entity_poly.pdbx_seq_one_letter_code
_entity_poly.pdbx_strand_id
1 'polypeptide(L)'
;MRRLVCALCGREAKGFGYVHEMRLDEVPHHRFCSMACCDAGGALARRSNGVIDRTPMESRAVKEARRPFAEVLQELGLLAPFADRSAAEIDRLIEACVDGFQASMRRQAVERDPLDDPIPF
;
A
#
# COMPACT_ATOMS: atom_id res chain seq x y z
N MET A 1 13.93 14.04 7.90
CA MET A 1 14.15 12.60 7.61
C MET A 1 13.15 12.16 6.56
N ARG A 2 13.59 11.84 5.33
CA ARG A 2 12.70 11.49 4.22
C ARG A 2 11.72 10.35 4.61
N ARG A 3 10.42 10.65 4.65
CA ARG A 3 9.39 9.63 4.93
C ARG A 3 9.31 8.67 3.75
N LEU A 4 9.76 7.44 3.98
CA LEU A 4 9.66 6.36 3.00
C LEU A 4 8.27 5.72 3.11
N VAL A 5 7.72 5.27 1.98
CA VAL A 5 6.42 4.57 1.93
C VAL A 5 6.62 3.07 1.80
N CYS A 6 5.67 2.32 2.35
CA CYS A 6 5.60 0.88 2.22
C CYS A 6 5.37 0.49 0.75
N ALA A 7 6.26 -0.31 0.19
CA ALA A 7 6.18 -0.79 -1.20
C ALA A 7 4.90 -1.61 -1.46
N LEU A 8 4.35 -2.25 -0.41
CA LEU A 8 3.16 -3.09 -0.50
C LEU A 8 1.85 -2.32 -0.30
N CYS A 9 1.73 -1.49 0.74
CA CYS A 9 0.45 -0.88 1.14
C CYS A 9 0.45 0.66 1.16
N GLY A 10 1.58 1.30 0.86
CA GLY A 10 1.69 2.76 0.79
C GLY A 10 1.71 3.51 2.13
N ARG A 11 1.50 2.83 3.27
CA ARG A 11 1.64 3.44 4.62
C ARG A 11 3.09 3.85 4.90
N GLU A 12 3.32 4.74 5.86
CA GLU A 12 4.67 5.13 6.29
C GLU A 12 5.51 3.90 6.67
N ALA A 13 6.69 3.78 6.06
CA ALA A 13 7.62 2.68 6.33
C ALA A 13 8.24 2.85 7.71
N LYS A 14 8.41 1.72 8.42
CA LYS A 14 8.87 1.70 9.82
C LYS A 14 10.21 0.97 9.99
N GLY A 15 11.04 0.98 8.96
CA GLY A 15 12.39 0.41 8.99
C GLY A 15 12.52 -1.03 8.47
N PHE A 16 11.43 -1.71 8.15
CA PHE A 16 11.47 -3.02 7.50
C PHE A 16 11.83 -2.89 6.02
N GLY A 17 12.60 -3.83 5.46
CA GLY A 17 13.00 -3.77 4.06
C GLY A 17 13.37 -5.12 3.46
N TYR A 18 13.39 -5.14 2.13
CA TYR A 18 13.75 -6.30 1.32
C TYR A 18 14.62 -5.88 0.14
N VAL A 19 15.72 -6.60 -0.06
CA VAL A 19 16.58 -6.51 -1.25
C VAL A 19 16.66 -7.91 -1.83
N HIS A 20 16.34 -8.06 -3.11
CA HIS A 20 16.38 -9.36 -3.77
C HIS A 20 17.84 -9.79 -3.94
N GLU A 21 18.17 -10.99 -3.43
CA GLU A 21 19.52 -11.58 -3.50
C GLU A 21 20.66 -10.67 -2.99
N MET A 22 20.35 -9.66 -2.16
CA MET A 22 21.32 -8.65 -1.71
C MET A 22 22.00 -7.85 -2.84
N ARG A 23 21.40 -7.80 -4.03
CA ARG A 23 21.91 -7.07 -5.20
C ARG A 23 21.43 -5.62 -5.19
N LEU A 24 21.98 -4.79 -4.29
CA LEU A 24 21.47 -3.43 -4.00
C LEU A 24 21.35 -2.50 -5.22
N ASP A 25 22.13 -2.70 -6.27
CA ASP A 25 22.20 -1.81 -7.44
C ASP A 25 21.47 -2.35 -8.69
N GLU A 26 20.96 -3.58 -8.63
CA GLU A 26 20.39 -4.27 -9.81
C GLU A 26 18.88 -4.51 -9.69
N VAL A 27 18.35 -4.44 -8.47
CA VAL A 27 16.95 -4.73 -8.16
C VAL A 27 16.41 -3.70 -7.17
N PRO A 28 15.12 -3.34 -7.25
CA PRO A 28 14.56 -2.32 -6.36
C PRO A 28 14.67 -2.72 -4.89
N HIS A 29 15.12 -1.78 -4.06
CA HIS A 29 15.09 -1.92 -2.62
C HIS A 29 13.70 -1.50 -2.09
N HIS A 30 13.01 -2.44 -1.47
CA HIS A 30 11.67 -2.22 -0.92
C HIS A 30 11.71 -1.91 0.56
N ARG A 31 10.86 -0.99 1.01
CA ARG A 31 10.63 -0.66 2.42
C ARG A 31 9.20 -1.01 2.83
N PHE A 32 8.96 -1.31 4.10
CA PHE A 32 7.64 -1.73 4.58
C PHE A 32 7.26 -1.10 5.92
N CYS A 33 5.95 -0.98 6.17
CA CYS A 33 5.40 -0.40 7.40
C CYS A 33 5.30 -1.39 8.58
N SER A 34 5.42 -2.69 8.32
CA SER A 34 5.30 -3.76 9.32
C SER A 34 5.97 -5.05 8.84
N MET A 35 6.23 -5.98 9.76
CA MET A 35 6.75 -7.31 9.42
C MET A 35 5.83 -8.06 8.46
N ALA A 36 4.51 -8.01 8.70
CA ALA A 36 3.51 -8.63 7.80
C ALA A 36 3.61 -8.11 6.36
N CYS A 37 3.81 -6.80 6.19
CA CYS A 37 4.04 -6.23 4.85
C CYS A 37 5.39 -6.63 4.27
N CYS A 38 6.43 -6.77 5.10
CA CYS A 38 7.75 -7.23 4.69
C CYS A 38 7.72 -8.69 4.21
N ASP A 39 7.03 -9.57 4.93
CA ASP A 39 6.89 -10.98 4.58
C ASP A 39 6.13 -11.15 3.28
N ALA A 40 4.97 -10.50 3.15
CA ALA A 40 4.15 -10.55 1.96
C ALA A 40 4.86 -9.93 0.74
N GLY A 41 5.45 -8.75 0.91
CA GLY A 41 6.20 -8.07 -0.15
C GLY A 41 7.46 -8.81 -0.57
N GLY A 42 8.23 -9.33 0.39
CA GLY A 42 9.42 -10.13 0.12
C GLY A 42 9.09 -11.46 -0.56
N ALA A 43 8.00 -12.13 -0.17
CA ALA A 43 7.51 -13.31 -0.88
C ALA A 43 7.12 -13.00 -2.33
N LEU A 44 6.62 -11.79 -2.58
CA LEU A 44 6.27 -11.34 -3.92
C LEU A 44 7.47 -11.06 -4.80
N ALA A 45 8.39 -10.26 -4.26
CA ALA A 45 9.62 -9.90 -4.94
C ALA A 45 10.45 -11.16 -5.26
N ARG A 46 10.47 -12.18 -4.38
CA ARG A 46 11.08 -13.48 -4.67
C ARG A 46 10.50 -14.16 -5.91
N ARG A 47 9.19 -14.08 -6.13
CA ARG A 47 8.52 -14.70 -7.28
C ARG A 47 8.63 -13.89 -8.57
N SER A 48 9.03 -12.62 -8.46
CA SER A 48 8.98 -11.64 -9.55
C SER A 48 10.34 -10.96 -9.76
N ASN A 49 11.43 -11.66 -9.44
CA ASN A 49 12.82 -11.22 -9.64
C ASN A 49 13.11 -9.81 -9.06
N GLY A 50 12.66 -9.57 -7.83
CA GLY A 50 12.85 -8.30 -7.13
C GLY A 50 11.81 -7.22 -7.41
N VAL A 51 10.91 -7.41 -8.38
CA VAL A 51 9.86 -6.43 -8.71
C VAL A 51 8.60 -6.72 -7.90
N ILE A 52 7.94 -5.67 -7.39
CA ILE A 52 6.62 -5.78 -6.76
C ILE A 52 5.65 -4.99 -7.64
N ASP A 53 5.13 -5.68 -8.67
CA ASP A 53 4.05 -5.15 -9.48
C ASP A 53 2.71 -5.41 -8.81
N ARG A 54 1.87 -4.38 -8.84
CA ARG A 54 0.67 -4.35 -8.02
C ARG A 54 -0.56 -4.98 -8.71
N THR A 55 -0.55 -5.20 -10.02
CA THR A 55 -1.80 -5.30 -10.81
C THR A 55 -2.66 -6.56 -10.60
N PRO A 56 -2.15 -7.81 -10.48
CA PRO A 56 -3.02 -8.95 -10.14
C PRO A 56 -3.39 -9.00 -8.65
N MET A 57 -2.53 -8.42 -7.80
CA MET A 57 -2.75 -8.38 -6.36
C MET A 57 -3.74 -7.31 -5.95
N GLU A 58 -3.70 -6.14 -6.57
CA GLU A 58 -4.67 -5.06 -6.39
C GLU A 58 -6.07 -5.58 -6.69
N SER A 59 -6.25 -6.25 -7.83
CA SER A 59 -7.52 -6.86 -8.21
C SER A 59 -8.05 -7.86 -7.17
N ARG A 60 -7.15 -8.61 -6.52
CA ARG A 60 -7.51 -9.56 -5.45
C ARG A 60 -7.78 -8.85 -4.13
N ALA A 61 -6.96 -7.87 -3.76
CA ALA A 61 -7.08 -7.11 -2.53
C ALA A 61 -8.38 -6.28 -2.50
N VAL A 62 -8.78 -5.71 -3.64
CA VAL A 62 -10.07 -5.01 -3.79
C VAL A 62 -11.24 -5.96 -3.49
N LYS A 63 -11.21 -7.18 -4.06
CA LYS A 63 -12.23 -8.21 -3.78
C LYS A 63 -12.25 -8.64 -2.31
N GLU A 64 -11.08 -8.84 -1.71
CA GLU A 64 -10.95 -9.22 -0.29
C GLU A 64 -11.42 -8.09 0.65
N ALA A 65 -11.28 -6.83 0.25
CA ALA A 65 -11.71 -5.67 1.02
C ALA A 65 -13.24 -5.46 1.06
N ARG A 66 -14.03 -6.13 0.21
CA ARG A 66 -15.50 -6.00 0.20
C ARG A 66 -16.14 -6.41 1.52
N ARG A 67 -15.63 -7.48 2.13
CA ARG A 67 -16.16 -8.00 3.40
C ARG A 67 -15.97 -6.99 4.54
N PRO A 68 -14.75 -6.52 4.87
CA PRO A 68 -14.56 -5.53 5.92
C PRO A 68 -15.28 -4.20 5.60
N PHE A 69 -15.41 -3.84 4.31
CA PHE A 69 -16.22 -2.69 3.90
C PHE A 69 -17.70 -2.86 4.29
N ALA A 70 -18.30 -4.02 3.98
CA ALA A 70 -19.69 -4.32 4.33
C ALA A 70 -19.91 -4.41 5.85
N GLU A 71 -18.94 -4.98 6.59
CA GLU A 71 -18.98 -5.05 8.06
C GLU A 71 -19.03 -3.63 8.67
N VAL A 72 -18.19 -2.70 8.21
CA VAL A 72 -18.22 -1.30 8.65
C VAL A 72 -19.53 -0.60 8.27
N LEU A 73 -20.04 -0.83 7.05
CA LEU A 73 -21.33 -0.27 6.64
C LEU A 73 -22.48 -0.77 7.54
N GLN A 74 -22.44 -2.04 7.93
CA GLN A 74 -23.43 -2.63 8.83
C GLN A 74 -23.35 -2.00 10.23
N GLU A 75 -22.15 -1.87 10.80
CA GLU A 75 -21.92 -1.23 12.10
C GLU A 75 -22.42 0.22 12.13
N LEU A 76 -22.26 0.95 11.03
CA LEU A 76 -22.71 2.34 10.91
C LEU A 76 -24.20 2.49 10.52
N GLY A 77 -24.93 1.39 10.30
CA GLY A 77 -26.32 1.43 9.84
C GLY A 77 -26.48 1.93 8.39
N LEU A 78 -25.41 1.86 7.60
CA LEU A 78 -25.31 2.37 6.23
C LEU A 78 -25.40 1.26 5.18
N LEU A 79 -25.74 0.02 5.53
CA LEU A 79 -25.74 -1.07 4.56
C LEU A 79 -26.88 -0.97 3.53
N ALA A 80 -28.05 -0.44 3.93
CA ALA A 80 -29.25 -0.43 3.09
C ALA A 80 -29.05 0.25 1.71
N PRO A 81 -28.41 1.43 1.59
CA PRO A 81 -28.10 2.05 0.29
C PRO A 81 -27.17 1.26 -0.63
N PHE A 82 -26.47 0.24 -0.10
CA PHE A 82 -25.49 -0.56 -0.83
C PHE A 82 -25.98 -1.97 -1.15
N ALA A 83 -27.13 -2.39 -0.62
CA ALA A 83 -27.65 -3.75 -0.77
C ALA A 83 -27.84 -4.18 -2.24
N ASP A 84 -28.28 -3.25 -3.09
CA ASP A 84 -28.56 -3.52 -4.51
C ASP A 84 -27.40 -3.15 -5.45
N ARG A 85 -26.25 -2.75 -4.90
CA ARG A 85 -25.08 -2.37 -5.72
C ARG A 85 -24.36 -3.61 -6.21
N SER A 86 -23.94 -3.56 -7.46
CA SER A 86 -23.12 -4.60 -8.07
C SER A 86 -21.74 -4.66 -7.41
N ALA A 87 -21.10 -5.84 -7.49
CA ALA A 87 -19.73 -6.02 -7.02
C ALA A 87 -18.75 -5.02 -7.66
N ALA A 88 -18.95 -4.65 -8.92
CA ALA A 88 -18.12 -3.68 -9.64
C ALA A 88 -18.31 -2.24 -9.11
N GLU A 89 -19.53 -1.86 -8.71
CA GLU A 89 -19.77 -0.56 -8.07
C GLU A 89 -19.12 -0.49 -6.69
N ILE A 90 -19.15 -1.58 -5.92
CA ILE A 90 -18.45 -1.66 -4.63
C ILE A 90 -16.93 -1.60 -4.82
N ASP A 91 -16.39 -2.34 -5.79
CA ASP A 91 -14.96 -2.29 -6.13
C ASP A 91 -14.51 -0.87 -6.44
N ARG A 92 -15.29 -0.14 -7.26
CA ARG A 92 -14.99 1.25 -7.63
C ARG A 92 -14.91 2.18 -6.42
N LEU A 93 -15.74 1.97 -5.40
CA LEU A 93 -15.69 2.76 -4.17
C LEU A 93 -14.42 2.46 -3.36
N ILE A 94 -14.08 1.18 -3.24
CA ILE A 94 -12.86 0.74 -2.55
C ILE A 94 -11.63 1.32 -3.26
N GLU A 95 -11.58 1.21 -4.59
CA GLU A 95 -10.50 1.76 -5.43
C GLU A 95 -10.37 3.27 -5.25
N ALA A 96 -11.48 4.02 -5.31
CA ALA A 96 -11.44 5.47 -5.10
C ALA A 96 -10.88 5.87 -3.72
N CYS A 97 -11.25 5.15 -2.66
CA CYS A 97 -10.72 5.36 -1.32
C CYS A 97 -9.21 5.04 -1.25
N VAL A 98 -8.78 3.91 -1.81
CA VAL A 98 -7.37 3.48 -1.81
C VAL A 98 -6.51 4.43 -2.64
N ASP A 99 -6.96 4.82 -3.83
CA ASP A 99 -6.24 5.73 -4.72
C ASP A 99 -6.08 7.11 -4.11
N GLY A 100 -7.14 7.67 -3.52
CA GLY A 100 -7.09 8.95 -2.81
C GLY A 100 -6.12 8.92 -1.62
N PHE A 101 -6.17 7.85 -0.82
CA PHE A 101 -5.24 7.63 0.29
C PHE A 101 -3.79 7.54 -0.21
N GLN A 102 -3.52 6.69 -1.19
CA GLN A 102 -2.16 6.51 -1.72
C GLN A 102 -1.63 7.77 -2.40
N ALA A 103 -2.47 8.51 -3.14
CA ALA A 103 -2.08 9.77 -3.77
C ALA A 103 -1.69 10.82 -2.71
N SER A 104 -2.43 10.91 -1.61
CA SER A 104 -2.08 11.77 -0.48
C SER A 104 -0.75 11.37 0.15
N MET A 105 -0.57 10.09 0.46
CA MET A 105 0.69 9.56 1.02
C MET A 105 1.89 9.84 0.11
N ARG A 106 1.74 9.66 -1.20
CA ARG A 106 2.79 9.97 -2.18
C ARG A 106 3.16 11.44 -2.18
N ARG A 107 2.19 12.36 -2.12
CA ARG A 107 2.47 13.81 -2.02
C ARG A 107 3.23 14.14 -0.75
N GLN A 108 2.79 13.64 0.40
CA GLN A 108 3.42 13.90 1.69
C GLN A 108 4.85 13.31 1.78
N ALA A 109 5.12 12.20 1.11
CA ALA A 109 6.46 11.62 1.04
C ALA A 109 7.43 12.43 0.14
N VAL A 110 6.89 13.23 -0.78
CA VAL A 110 7.66 14.11 -1.69
C VAL A 110 7.84 15.50 -1.08
N GLU A 111 6.89 15.99 -0.29
CA GLU A 111 7.06 17.21 0.50
C GLU A 111 8.25 17.03 1.46
N ARG A 112 9.31 17.79 1.19
CA ARG A 112 10.57 17.76 1.94
C ARG A 112 10.29 18.22 3.37
N ASP A 113 10.76 17.45 4.34
CA ASP A 113 10.69 17.78 5.76
C ASP A 113 11.46 19.11 5.99
N PRO A 114 10.90 20.13 6.69
CA PRO A 114 11.63 21.34 7.07
C PRO A 114 12.91 21.05 7.88
N LEU A 115 13.06 19.84 8.41
CA LEU A 115 14.26 19.35 9.11
C LEU A 115 15.22 18.53 8.22
N ASP A 116 14.98 18.40 6.92
CA ASP A 116 15.95 17.87 5.95
C ASP A 116 16.95 18.97 5.51
N ASP A 117 17.48 19.73 6.46
CA ASP A 117 18.68 20.54 6.21
C ASP A 117 19.86 19.61 5.88
N PRO A 118 20.75 20.00 4.96
CA PRO A 118 21.99 19.26 4.77
C PRO A 118 22.74 19.20 6.11
N ILE A 119 23.01 17.99 6.57
CA ILE A 119 23.87 17.77 7.73
C ILE A 119 25.25 18.32 7.33
N PRO A 120 25.87 19.22 8.14
CA PRO A 120 27.05 19.95 7.75
C PRO A 120 28.32 19.11 7.95
N PHE A 121 28.34 17.89 7.42
CA PHE A 121 29.53 17.03 7.34
C PHE A 121 29.33 15.92 6.31
#